data_AF-A0A0Q6R941-F1
#
_entry.id   AF-A0A0Q6R941-F1
#
_cell.length_a   1.000
_cell.length_b   1.000
_cell.length_c   1.000
_cell.angle_alpha   90.00
_cell.angle_beta   90.00
_cell.angle_gamma   90.00
#
_symmetry.space_group_name_H-M   'P 1'
#
loop_
_entity.id
_entity.type
_entity.pdbx_description
1 polymer ?
#
loop_
_entity_poly.entity_id
_entity_poly.type
_entity_poly.pdbx_seq_one_letter_code
_entity_poly.pdbx_strand_id
1 'polypeptide(L)'
;MLPLFERYAQSTGDPGLGARLGNVVAAAWDVASGSGADVSALQAEAEAMVPSHRDGWTFEMGYGQNAAAAAAYAIRTWLTDDAQEAAWAARQVYELADYAVLHGSSELDLNEPGAESQILASEIVQGVLEALAQSLDAVEAGPPTWDELQETAAAQGRAWADAMP
;
A
#
# COMPACT_ATOMS: atom_id res chain seq x y z
N MET A 1 3.79 2.30 1.31
CA MET A 1 3.52 1.02 2.00
C MET A 1 4.74 0.10 2.14
N LEU A 2 5.84 0.29 1.39
CA LEU A 2 7.02 -0.59 1.44
C LEU A 2 7.54 -0.91 2.85
N PRO A 3 7.71 0.04 3.79
CA PRO A 3 8.23 -0.29 5.12
C PRO A 3 7.32 -1.24 5.92
N LEU A 4 6.00 -1.17 5.72
CA LEU A 4 5.05 -2.11 6.34
C LEU A 4 5.13 -3.51 5.70
N PHE A 5 5.36 -3.58 4.38
CA PHE A 5 5.64 -4.86 3.73
C PHE A 5 6.98 -5.47 4.18
N GLU A 6 7.99 -4.64 4.44
CA GLU A 6 9.28 -5.10 4.99
C GLU A 6 9.10 -5.70 6.39
N ARG A 7 8.21 -5.15 7.23
CA ARG A 7 7.84 -5.76 8.52
C ARG A 7 7.24 -7.16 8.32
N TYR A 8 6.36 -7.32 7.34
CA TYR A 8 5.82 -8.64 6.95
C TYR A 8 6.91 -9.61 6.45
N ALA A 9 7.76 -9.16 5.55
CA ALA A 9 8.88 -9.94 5.02
C ALA A 9 9.80 -10.43 6.15
N GLN A 10 10.05 -9.58 7.16
CA GLN A 10 10.80 -9.95 8.35
C GLN A 10 10.06 -10.96 9.23
N SER A 11 8.75 -10.79 9.47
CA SER A 11 7.99 -11.68 10.35
C SER A 11 7.80 -13.10 9.79
N THR A 12 7.90 -13.24 8.47
CA THR A 12 7.90 -14.54 7.77
C THR A 12 9.29 -15.16 7.58
N GLY A 13 10.36 -14.46 7.99
CA GLY A 13 11.74 -14.95 7.86
C GLY A 13 12.34 -14.86 6.46
N ASP A 14 11.69 -14.14 5.54
CA ASP A 14 12.21 -13.86 4.19
C ASP A 14 12.31 -12.34 3.93
N PRO A 15 13.31 -11.66 4.54
CA PRO A 15 13.52 -10.23 4.34
C PRO A 15 13.84 -9.88 2.87
N GLY A 16 14.20 -10.86 2.04
CA GLY A 16 14.44 -10.66 0.61
C GLY A 16 13.20 -10.23 -0.16
N LEU A 17 12.00 -10.57 0.34
CA LEU A 17 10.73 -10.12 -0.25
C LEU A 17 10.61 -8.60 -0.27
N GLY A 18 11.07 -7.91 0.78
CA GLY A 18 11.00 -6.45 0.87
C GLY A 18 11.74 -5.77 -0.28
N ALA A 19 12.98 -6.20 -0.55
CA ALA A 19 13.78 -5.70 -1.65
C ALA A 19 13.15 -5.99 -3.03
N ARG A 20 12.54 -7.18 -3.19
CA ARG A 20 11.86 -7.56 -4.43
C ARG A 20 10.64 -6.69 -4.71
N LEU A 21 9.79 -6.46 -3.71
CA LEU A 21 8.66 -5.55 -3.85
C LEU A 21 9.14 -4.10 -4.07
N GLY A 22 10.22 -3.69 -3.41
CA GLY A 22 10.87 -2.40 -3.65
C GLY A 22 11.25 -2.19 -5.11
N ASN A 23 11.80 -3.21 -5.78
CA ASN A 23 12.12 -3.15 -7.20
C ASN A 23 10.87 -3.01 -8.09
N VAL A 24 9.78 -3.69 -7.76
CA VAL A 24 8.50 -3.53 -8.49
C VAL A 24 7.99 -2.09 -8.36
N VAL A 25 8.00 -1.53 -7.15
CA VAL A 25 7.55 -0.16 -6.91
C VAL A 25 8.44 0.86 -7.61
N ALA A 26 9.76 0.66 -7.61
CA ALA A 26 10.69 1.50 -8.35
C ALA A 26 10.38 1.48 -9.86
N ALA A 27 10.14 0.29 -10.43
CA ALA A 27 9.77 0.17 -11.83
C ALA A 27 8.43 0.85 -12.17
N ALA A 28 7.47 0.87 -11.23
CA ALA A 28 6.21 1.61 -11.39
C ALA A 28 6.45 3.13 -11.50
N TRP A 29 7.37 3.69 -10.69
CA TRP A 29 7.79 5.08 -10.79
C TRP A 29 8.54 5.37 -12.09
N ASP A 30 9.42 4.47 -12.52
CA ASP A 30 10.17 4.61 -13.77
C ASP A 30 9.20 4.73 -14.96
N VAL A 31 8.23 3.83 -15.08
CA VAL A 31 7.28 3.88 -16.20
C VAL A 31 6.35 5.09 -16.12
N ALA A 32 5.89 5.47 -14.92
CA ALA A 32 5.08 6.66 -14.72
C ALA A 32 5.82 7.96 -15.12
N SER A 33 7.13 8.01 -14.87
CA SER A 33 8.00 9.13 -15.25
C SER A 33 8.43 9.13 -16.72
N GLY A 34 7.98 8.15 -17.51
CA GLY A 34 8.21 8.07 -18.96
C GLY A 34 9.35 7.16 -19.39
N SER A 35 9.89 6.32 -18.49
CA SER A 35 10.82 5.26 -18.86
C SER A 35 10.13 4.20 -19.70
N GLY A 36 10.77 3.77 -20.79
CA GLY A 36 10.26 2.72 -21.69
C GLY A 36 10.51 1.28 -21.22
N ALA A 37 10.60 1.04 -19.91
CA ALA A 37 10.88 -0.28 -19.36
C ALA A 37 9.71 -1.25 -19.58
N ASP A 38 10.01 -2.50 -19.90
CA ASP A 38 9.01 -3.57 -19.94
C ASP A 38 8.77 -4.09 -18.51
N VAL A 39 7.60 -3.77 -17.98
CA VAL A 39 7.17 -4.14 -16.62
C VAL A 39 6.14 -5.28 -16.60
N SER A 40 5.89 -5.94 -17.73
CA SER A 40 4.85 -6.96 -17.86
C SER A 40 5.03 -8.14 -16.89
N ALA A 41 6.27 -8.57 -16.66
CA ALA A 41 6.59 -9.64 -15.71
C ALA A 41 6.43 -9.23 -14.24
N LEU A 42 6.54 -7.92 -13.94
CA LEU A 42 6.52 -7.40 -12.58
C LEU A 42 5.13 -7.42 -11.95
N GLN A 43 4.07 -7.36 -12.76
CA GLN A 43 2.70 -7.56 -12.27
C GLN A 43 2.58 -8.95 -11.62
N ALA A 44 2.93 -10.00 -12.36
CA ALA A 44 2.82 -11.38 -11.87
C ALA A 44 3.75 -11.63 -10.67
N GLU A 45 4.92 -10.99 -10.64
CA GLU A 45 5.82 -11.04 -9.49
C GLU A 45 5.18 -10.42 -8.23
N ALA A 46 4.55 -9.24 -8.36
CA ALA A 46 3.86 -8.59 -7.26
C ALA A 46 2.67 -9.41 -6.75
N GLU A 47 1.85 -9.94 -7.67
CA GLU A 47 0.72 -10.82 -7.33
C GLU A 47 1.17 -12.09 -6.59
N ALA A 48 2.28 -12.69 -7.02
CA ALA A 48 2.85 -13.86 -6.37
C ALA A 48 3.41 -13.57 -4.96
N MET A 49 3.66 -12.30 -4.62
CA MET A 49 4.07 -11.88 -3.27
C MET A 49 2.90 -11.60 -2.34
N VAL A 50 1.64 -11.62 -2.82
CA VAL A 50 0.45 -11.45 -1.97
C VAL A 50 0.31 -12.67 -1.05
N PRO A 51 0.42 -12.50 0.28
CA PRO A 51 0.32 -13.60 1.23
C PRO A 51 -1.04 -14.28 1.17
N SER A 52 -1.03 -15.59 1.27
CA SER A 52 -2.21 -16.43 1.32
C SER A 52 -2.49 -16.93 2.74
N HIS A 53 -3.74 -17.34 3.00
CA HIS A 53 -4.13 -17.95 4.27
C HIS A 53 -3.38 -19.26 4.59
N ARG A 54 -2.64 -19.83 3.63
CA ARG A 54 -1.84 -21.05 3.82
C ARG A 54 -0.46 -20.78 4.43
N ASP A 55 -0.02 -19.53 4.44
CA ASP A 55 1.35 -19.15 4.79
C ASP A 55 1.58 -19.02 6.31
N GLY A 56 0.58 -19.38 7.11
CA GLY A 56 0.59 -19.24 8.57
C GLY A 56 0.28 -17.81 8.98
N TRP A 57 -0.64 -17.64 9.92
CA TRP A 57 -1.11 -16.30 10.29
C TRP A 57 -0.03 -15.53 11.07
N THR A 58 0.26 -14.32 10.64
CA THR A 58 0.97 -13.28 11.39
C THR A 58 0.16 -11.99 11.32
N PHE A 59 0.37 -11.09 12.29
CA PHE A 59 -0.29 -9.79 12.27
C PHE A 59 0.13 -8.97 11.04
N GLU A 60 1.39 -9.05 10.61
CA GLU A 60 1.86 -8.28 9.47
C GLU A 60 1.32 -8.82 8.13
N MET A 61 0.64 -9.97 8.11
CA MET A 61 0.06 -10.54 6.88
C MET A 61 -0.87 -9.54 6.18
N GLY A 62 -1.66 -8.76 6.90
CA GLY A 62 -2.52 -7.73 6.32
C GLY A 62 -1.72 -6.61 5.63
N TYR A 63 -0.55 -6.25 6.18
CA TYR A 63 0.38 -5.32 5.53
C TYR A 63 0.98 -5.91 4.26
N GLY A 64 1.38 -7.18 4.33
CA GLY A 64 1.88 -7.95 3.20
C GLY A 64 0.90 -7.99 2.03
N GLN A 65 -0.36 -8.36 2.31
CA GLN A 65 -1.43 -8.47 1.32
C GLN A 65 -1.70 -7.17 0.59
N ASN A 66 -1.98 -6.12 1.36
CA ASN A 66 -2.36 -4.84 0.80
C ASN A 66 -1.20 -4.18 0.04
N ALA A 67 0.03 -4.25 0.55
CA ALA A 67 1.17 -3.60 -0.12
C ALA A 67 1.58 -4.30 -1.43
N ALA A 68 1.57 -5.63 -1.47
CA ALA A 68 1.84 -6.38 -2.70
C ALA A 68 0.73 -6.19 -3.74
N ALA A 69 -0.54 -6.22 -3.31
CA ALA A 69 -1.67 -5.96 -4.19
C ALA A 69 -1.64 -4.52 -4.75
N ALA A 70 -1.32 -3.52 -3.92
CA ALA A 70 -1.19 -2.13 -4.37
C ALA A 70 -0.13 -1.99 -5.47
N ALA A 71 1.02 -2.66 -5.32
CA ALA A 71 2.09 -2.64 -6.32
C ALA A 71 1.66 -3.33 -7.63
N ALA A 72 0.96 -4.47 -7.54
CA ALA A 72 0.41 -5.15 -8.71
C ALA A 72 -0.57 -4.26 -9.48
N TYR A 73 -1.48 -3.60 -8.77
CA TYR A 73 -2.44 -2.66 -9.36
C TYR A 73 -1.78 -1.43 -9.97
N ALA A 74 -0.72 -0.90 -9.35
CA ALA A 74 0.04 0.21 -9.92
C ALA A 74 0.69 -0.16 -11.26
N ILE A 75 1.34 -1.32 -11.36
CA ILE A 75 1.87 -1.82 -12.64
C ILE A 75 0.75 -2.07 -13.65
N ARG A 76 -0.37 -2.65 -13.21
CA ARG A 76 -1.49 -2.94 -14.10
C ARG A 76 -2.12 -1.67 -14.68
N THR A 77 -2.19 -0.60 -13.90
CA THR A 77 -2.60 0.74 -14.37
C THR A 77 -1.80 1.16 -15.60
N TRP A 78 -0.47 1.01 -15.57
CA TRP A 78 0.38 1.33 -16.71
C TRP A 78 0.14 0.41 -17.91
N LEU A 79 -0.01 -0.90 -17.67
CA LEU A 79 -0.17 -1.89 -18.73
C LEU A 79 -1.52 -1.78 -19.44
N THR A 80 -2.57 -1.36 -18.74
CA THR A 80 -3.94 -1.33 -19.27
C THR A 80 -4.45 0.07 -19.61
N ASP A 81 -3.80 1.12 -19.08
CA ASP A 81 -4.30 2.50 -19.10
C ASP A 81 -5.71 2.63 -18.48
N ASP A 82 -6.04 1.75 -17.52
CA ASP A 82 -7.32 1.75 -16.83
C ASP A 82 -7.20 2.40 -15.44
N ALA A 83 -7.82 3.56 -15.29
CA ALA A 83 -7.85 4.30 -14.03
C ALA A 83 -8.51 3.52 -12.87
N GLN A 84 -9.32 2.50 -13.15
CA GLN A 84 -9.88 1.62 -12.11
C GLN A 84 -8.79 0.85 -11.36
N GLU A 85 -7.69 0.49 -12.02
CA GLU A 85 -6.55 -0.19 -11.39
C GLU A 85 -5.87 0.75 -10.38
N ALA A 86 -5.72 2.04 -10.72
CA ALA A 86 -5.19 3.04 -9.79
C ALA A 86 -6.09 3.22 -8.57
N ALA A 87 -7.41 3.23 -8.77
CA ALA A 87 -8.38 3.29 -7.68
C ALA A 87 -8.31 2.05 -6.77
N TRP A 88 -8.07 0.86 -7.34
CA TRP A 88 -7.84 -0.35 -6.53
C TRP A 88 -6.53 -0.30 -5.77
N ALA A 89 -5.44 0.23 -6.34
CA ALA A 89 -4.21 0.47 -5.62
C ALA A 89 -4.43 1.40 -4.41
N ALA A 90 -5.14 2.51 -4.59
CA ALA A 90 -5.50 3.44 -3.52
C ALA A 90 -6.37 2.76 -2.44
N ARG A 91 -7.32 1.91 -2.85
CA ARG A 91 -8.14 1.13 -1.93
C ARG A 91 -7.31 0.22 -1.04
N GLN A 92 -6.24 -0.39 -1.55
CA GLN A 92 -5.34 -1.22 -0.71
C GLN A 92 -4.64 -0.38 0.37
N VAL A 93 -4.34 0.90 0.12
CA VAL A 93 -3.79 1.80 1.15
C VAL A 93 -4.82 2.01 2.27
N TYR A 94 -6.09 2.25 1.92
CA TYR A 94 -7.18 2.37 2.88
C TYR A 94 -7.42 1.07 3.66
N GLU A 95 -7.51 -0.07 2.97
CA GLU A 95 -7.73 -1.39 3.59
C GLU A 95 -6.58 -1.77 4.54
N LEU A 96 -5.35 -1.33 4.25
CA LEU A 96 -4.24 -1.45 5.18
C LEU A 96 -4.46 -0.64 6.48
N ALA A 97 -4.99 0.58 6.39
CA ALA A 97 -5.24 1.44 7.53
C ALA A 97 -6.39 0.89 8.40
N ASP A 98 -7.46 0.44 7.75
CA ASP A 98 -8.58 -0.25 8.39
C ASP A 98 -8.10 -1.51 9.13
N TYR A 99 -7.29 -2.33 8.47
CA TYR A 99 -6.64 -3.51 9.06
C TYR A 99 -5.82 -3.16 10.31
N ALA A 100 -4.98 -2.12 10.23
CA ALA A 100 -4.12 -1.69 11.33
C ALA A 100 -4.93 -1.32 12.58
N VAL A 101 -6.05 -0.61 12.41
CA VAL A 101 -6.93 -0.22 13.52
C VAL A 101 -7.69 -1.44 14.05
N LEU A 102 -8.25 -2.22 13.14
CA LEU A 102 -9.08 -3.38 13.47
C LEU A 102 -8.32 -4.41 14.31
N HIS A 103 -7.10 -4.75 13.88
CA HIS A 103 -6.33 -5.81 14.52
C HIS A 103 -5.34 -5.28 15.55
N GLY A 104 -5.04 -3.97 15.53
CA GLY A 104 -4.12 -3.32 16.46
C GLY A 104 -4.76 -2.83 17.75
N SER A 105 -6.08 -2.63 17.77
CA SER A 105 -6.81 -2.21 18.97
C SER A 105 -7.43 -3.40 19.70
N SER A 106 -7.01 -3.65 20.94
CA SER A 106 -7.65 -4.64 21.81
C SER A 106 -9.01 -4.20 22.38
N GLU A 107 -9.39 -2.92 22.18
CA GLU A 107 -10.59 -2.31 22.76
C GLU A 107 -11.79 -2.31 21.81
N LEU A 108 -11.58 -2.66 20.54
CA LEU A 108 -12.60 -2.56 19.51
C LEU A 108 -13.40 -3.87 19.40
N ASP A 109 -14.67 -3.85 19.78
CA ASP A 109 -15.62 -4.94 19.55
C ASP A 109 -16.42 -4.70 18.27
N LEU A 110 -16.15 -5.48 17.23
CA LEU A 110 -16.84 -5.43 15.94
C LEU A 110 -18.35 -5.67 16.03
N ASN A 111 -18.84 -6.29 17.11
CA ASN A 111 -20.26 -6.56 17.30
C ASN A 111 -21.01 -5.35 17.86
N GLU A 112 -20.31 -4.32 18.34
CA GLU A 112 -20.94 -3.13 18.87
C GLU A 112 -21.46 -2.21 17.75
N PRO A 113 -22.70 -1.70 17.87
CA PRO A 113 -23.20 -0.69 16.96
C PRO A 113 -22.25 0.52 16.90
N GLY A 114 -21.79 0.85 15.70
CA GLY A 114 -20.89 1.98 15.47
C GLY A 114 -19.40 1.63 15.48
N ALA A 115 -19.01 0.36 15.63
CA ALA A 115 -17.60 -0.07 15.51
C ALA A 115 -16.96 0.40 14.18
N GLU A 116 -17.65 0.23 13.05
CA GLU A 116 -17.19 0.73 11.74
C GLU A 116 -17.00 2.26 11.73
N SER A 117 -17.90 3.01 12.39
CA SER A 117 -17.77 4.46 12.49
C SER A 117 -16.57 4.87 13.35
N GLN A 118 -16.25 4.09 14.39
CA GLN A 118 -15.07 4.30 15.22
C GLN A 118 -13.78 4.02 14.43
N ILE A 119 -13.73 2.93 13.66
CA ILE A 119 -12.58 2.63 12.79
C ILE A 119 -12.37 3.76 11.78
N LEU A 120 -13.44 4.17 11.08
CA LEU A 120 -13.38 5.24 10.10
C LEU A 120 -12.91 6.56 10.72
N ALA A 121 -13.33 6.87 11.95
CA ALA A 121 -12.95 8.09 12.65
C ALA A 121 -11.55 8.03 13.30
N SER A 122 -10.85 6.90 13.24
CA SER A 122 -9.52 6.76 13.83
C SER A 122 -8.49 7.67 13.16
N GLU A 123 -7.49 8.11 13.93
CA GLU A 123 -6.41 8.95 13.41
C GLU A 123 -5.62 8.27 12.29
N ILE A 124 -5.45 6.94 12.38
CA ILE A 124 -4.75 6.14 11.37
C ILE A 124 -5.51 6.17 10.03
N VAL A 125 -6.82 5.89 10.03
CA VAL A 125 -7.63 5.89 8.82
C VAL A 125 -7.76 7.30 8.24
N GLN A 126 -8.02 8.29 9.08
CA GLN A 126 -8.12 9.68 8.64
C GLN A 126 -6.80 10.20 8.05
N GLY A 127 -5.65 9.88 8.65
CA GLY A 127 -4.35 10.26 8.12
C GLY A 127 -4.05 9.64 6.76
N VAL A 128 -4.47 8.39 6.52
CA VAL A 128 -4.35 7.74 5.19
C VAL A 128 -5.30 8.36 4.17
N LEU A 129 -6.55 8.63 4.53
CA LEU A 129 -7.51 9.27 3.63
C LEU A 129 -7.06 10.68 3.23
N GLU A 130 -6.53 11.45 4.17
CA GLU A 130 -5.96 12.77 3.90
C GLU A 130 -4.75 12.66 2.95
N ALA A 131 -3.84 11.72 3.18
CA ALA A 131 -2.70 11.50 2.29
C ALA A 131 -3.11 11.09 0.85
N LEU A 132 -4.14 10.25 0.71
CA LEU A 132 -4.71 9.88 -0.59
C LEU A 132 -5.33 11.09 -1.29
N ALA A 133 -6.10 11.92 -0.57
CA ALA A 133 -6.69 13.14 -1.11
C ALA A 133 -5.61 14.14 -1.57
N GLN A 134 -4.59 14.38 -0.74
CA GLN A 134 -3.46 15.26 -1.09
C GLN A 134 -2.71 14.77 -2.33
N SER A 135 -2.52 13.46 -2.47
CA SER A 135 -1.85 12.86 -3.63
C SER A 135 -2.67 13.05 -4.91
N LEU A 136 -3.99 12.87 -4.83
CA LEU A 136 -4.91 13.09 -5.94
C LEU A 136 -4.90 14.57 -6.36
N ASP A 137 -5.08 15.49 -5.40
CA ASP A 137 -5.08 16.93 -5.64
C ASP A 137 -3.78 17.39 -6.32
N ALA A 138 -2.63 16.87 -5.87
CA ALA A 138 -1.33 17.19 -6.44
C ALA A 138 -1.19 16.75 -7.90
N VAL A 139 -1.72 15.58 -8.25
CA VAL A 139 -1.70 15.07 -9.64
C VAL A 139 -2.69 15.85 -10.52
N GLU A 140 -3.89 16.17 -10.01
CA GLU A 140 -4.91 16.90 -10.77
C GLU A 140 -4.54 18.37 -11.04
N ALA A 141 -3.85 19.03 -10.12
CA ALA A 141 -3.49 20.45 -10.25
C ALA A 141 -2.42 20.73 -11.33
N GLY A 142 -1.73 19.70 -11.83
CA GLY A 142 -0.61 19.82 -12.77
C GLY A 142 0.68 20.26 -12.07
N PRO A 143 1.80 19.51 -12.20
CA PRO A 143 2.19 18.72 -11.04
C PRO A 143 3.50 19.19 -10.37
N PRO A 144 3.73 18.80 -9.11
CA PRO A 144 5.07 18.58 -8.58
C PRO A 144 5.84 17.59 -9.47
N THR A 145 7.16 17.59 -9.38
CA THR A 145 7.98 16.63 -10.14
C THR A 145 7.71 15.20 -9.68
N TRP A 146 7.94 14.21 -10.55
CA TRP A 146 7.83 12.79 -10.16
C TRP A 146 8.67 12.45 -8.93
N ASP A 147 9.85 13.07 -8.82
CA ASP A 147 10.73 12.94 -7.65
C ASP A 147 10.06 13.46 -6.37
N GLU A 148 9.41 14.62 -6.41
CA GLU A 148 8.67 15.19 -5.26
C GLU A 148 7.50 14.30 -4.82
N LEU A 149 6.77 13.71 -5.78
CA LEU A 149 5.70 12.74 -5.48
C LEU A 149 6.26 11.47 -4.84
N GLN A 150 7.37 10.94 -5.37
CA GLN A 150 8.02 9.76 -4.84
C GLN A 150 8.58 9.99 -3.42
N GLU A 151 9.22 11.14 -3.18
CA GLU A 151 9.72 11.53 -1.85
C GLU A 151 8.58 11.66 -0.84
N THR A 152 7.48 12.30 -1.24
CA THR A 152 6.28 12.45 -0.40
C THR A 152 5.67 11.10 -0.05
N ALA A 153 5.46 10.23 -1.05
CA ALA A 153 4.93 8.88 -0.84
C ALA A 153 5.85 8.02 0.05
N ALA A 154 7.17 8.15 -0.11
CA ALA A 154 8.14 7.46 0.73
C ALA A 154 8.12 7.97 2.17
N ALA A 155 7.99 9.28 2.37
CA ALA A 155 7.87 9.89 3.71
C ALA A 155 6.58 9.45 4.42
N GLN A 156 5.44 9.47 3.73
CA GLN A 156 4.17 8.96 4.24
C GLN A 156 4.27 7.47 4.60
N GLY A 157 4.89 6.66 3.73
CA GLY A 157 5.09 5.24 3.99
C GLY A 157 5.91 4.94 5.25
N ARG A 158 6.91 5.78 5.57
CA ARG A 158 7.67 5.68 6.83
C ARG A 158 6.82 6.11 8.02
N ALA A 159 6.13 7.25 7.92
CA ALA A 159 5.26 7.74 8.98
C ALA A 159 4.17 6.72 9.35
N TRP A 160 3.57 6.04 8.37
CA TRP A 160 2.61 4.96 8.63
C TRP A 160 3.25 3.77 9.33
N ALA A 161 4.47 3.38 8.94
CA ALA A 161 5.15 2.26 9.60
C ALA A 161 5.52 2.53 11.05
N ASP A 162 5.76 3.80 11.40
CA ASP A 162 6.01 4.26 12.76
C ASP A 162 4.71 4.37 13.60
N ALA A 163 3.60 4.77 12.97
CA ALA A 163 2.32 5.00 13.65
C ALA A 163 1.46 3.74 13.79
N MET A 164 1.54 2.82 12.82
CA MET A 164 0.72 1.61 12.80
C MET A 164 1.36 0.50 13.64
N PRO A 165 0.54 -0.26 14.39
CA PRO A 165 1.00 -1.32 15.27
C PRO A 165 1.80 -2.40 14.53
#